data_AF-A0A929JAI9-F1
#
_entry.id   AF-A0A929JAI9-F1
#
_cell.length_a   1.000
_cell.length_b   1.000
_cell.length_c   1.000
_cell.angle_alpha   90.00
_cell.angle_beta   90.00
_cell.angle_gamma   90.00
#
_symmetry.space_group_name_H-M   'P 1'
#
loop_
_entity.id
_entity.type
_entity.pdbx_description
1 polymer ?
#
loop_
_entity_poly.entity_id
_entity_poly.type
_entity_poly.pdbx_seq_one_letter_code
_entity_poly.pdbx_strand_id
1 'polypeptide(L)'
;MQESELQAYREKLKCSFPQIEDCFEEYVKDALNGLTNDGLDKYFKGASMVCMIGRGWEPVLVYLEEMPGIARQLGEPALEHVSNAVWDMSRTPNGNSIPPFMACLPEAARRLGSLEQMEHYLEIIFDFMESTTGSIHGHHTTFASPGLPELLKQTPYLLNQLSLEGLKNWVEYGARNYNSNPERQRDYFSLQSADSRAVLQRERHGTLYIDHQRMLDMYLRSMWQDESFFVPYSLGFDELRKPVPYYDNLGIRIPDVYDDFDTESGYVSGIDRYRITIAHIAAHRRWTDVLVADNFSPFQRIAIEHLEDSRVEYLMFKEYPGLRKYIMAMHPAPVEGDCDTENESCIRHRLAMLSRAILDPDHGYKNEHILEFV
;
A
#
# COMPACT_ATOMS: atom_id res chain seq x y z
N MET A 1 -1.88 -36.74 -6.73
CA MET A 1 -0.93 -36.44 -7.82
C MET A 1 -0.29 -37.76 -8.23
N GLN A 2 -0.04 -37.99 -9.52
CA GLN A 2 0.65 -39.22 -9.93
C GLN A 2 2.15 -39.12 -9.57
N GLU A 3 2.78 -40.25 -9.23
CA GLU A 3 4.19 -40.27 -8.80
C GLU A 3 5.14 -39.69 -9.86
N SER A 4 4.87 -39.95 -11.14
CA SER A 4 5.64 -39.40 -12.27
C SER A 4 5.52 -37.87 -12.41
N GLU A 5 4.38 -37.32 -12.02
CA GLU A 5 4.11 -35.88 -12.06
C GLU A 5 4.81 -35.17 -10.89
N LEU A 6 4.74 -35.76 -9.69
CA LEU A 6 5.49 -35.27 -8.52
C LEU A 6 7.00 -35.28 -8.78
N GLN A 7 7.52 -36.33 -9.43
CA GLN A 7 8.93 -36.45 -9.80
C GLN A 7 9.37 -35.32 -10.75
N ALA A 8 8.54 -34.95 -11.73
CA ALA A 8 8.85 -33.85 -12.64
C ALA A 8 8.98 -32.50 -11.92
N TYR A 9 8.15 -32.24 -10.90
CA TYR A 9 8.29 -31.05 -10.05
C TYR A 9 9.52 -31.13 -9.13
N ARG A 10 9.82 -32.32 -8.60
CA ARG A 10 11.00 -32.54 -7.76
C ARG A 10 12.30 -32.21 -8.48
N GLU A 11 12.39 -32.52 -9.77
CA GLU A 11 13.53 -32.19 -10.63
C GLU A 11 13.73 -30.69 -10.85
N LYS A 12 12.68 -29.88 -10.71
CA LYS A 12 12.79 -28.41 -10.79
C LYS A 12 13.44 -27.79 -9.55
N LEU A 13 13.36 -28.46 -8.39
CA LEU A 13 13.93 -27.98 -7.13
C LEU A 13 15.38 -28.45 -6.95
N LYS A 14 16.34 -27.51 -6.98
CA LYS A 14 17.76 -27.77 -6.68
C LYS A 14 18.02 -27.75 -5.17
N CYS A 15 17.45 -28.72 -4.47
CA CYS A 15 17.65 -28.94 -3.03
C CYS A 15 17.75 -30.45 -2.79
N SER A 16 18.57 -30.88 -1.84
CA SER A 16 18.77 -32.30 -1.50
C SER A 16 18.63 -32.60 0.00
N PHE A 17 18.05 -31.68 0.76
CA PHE A 17 17.82 -31.88 2.19
C PHE A 17 16.69 -32.89 2.42
N PRO A 18 16.93 -34.00 3.17
CA PRO A 18 15.91 -35.02 3.42
C PRO A 18 14.63 -34.48 4.07
N GLN A 19 14.75 -33.45 4.91
CA GLN A 19 13.64 -32.81 5.62
C GLN A 19 12.59 -32.21 4.66
N ILE A 20 12.98 -31.89 3.43
CA ILE A 20 12.05 -31.35 2.43
C ILE A 20 11.16 -32.45 1.86
N GLU A 21 11.66 -33.69 1.76
CA GLU A 21 10.95 -34.80 1.10
C GLU A 21 9.63 -35.14 1.80
N ASP A 22 9.60 -35.06 3.13
CA ASP A 22 8.43 -35.43 3.93
C ASP A 22 7.22 -34.52 3.66
N CYS A 23 7.44 -33.26 3.31
CA CYS A 23 6.39 -32.25 3.09
C CYS A 23 6.27 -31.81 1.61
N PHE A 24 7.16 -32.27 0.72
CA PHE A 24 7.25 -31.76 -0.64
C PHE A 24 5.95 -31.92 -1.42
N GLU A 25 5.29 -33.08 -1.34
CA GLU A 25 4.03 -33.32 -2.05
C GLU A 25 2.93 -32.32 -1.64
N GLU A 26 2.86 -31.95 -0.37
CA GLU A 26 1.87 -31.00 0.14
C GLU A 26 2.13 -29.59 -0.39
N TYR A 27 3.39 -29.13 -0.37
CA TYR A 27 3.76 -27.83 -0.91
C TYR A 27 3.53 -27.72 -2.42
N VAL A 28 3.82 -28.78 -3.18
CA VAL A 28 3.52 -28.82 -4.62
C VAL A 28 2.01 -28.72 -4.86
N LYS A 29 1.19 -29.44 -4.09
CA LYS A 29 -0.27 -29.35 -4.20
C LYS A 29 -0.78 -27.94 -3.90
N ASP A 30 -0.26 -27.28 -2.88
CA ASP A 30 -0.67 -25.91 -2.56
C ASP A 30 -0.26 -24.92 -3.67
N ALA A 31 0.97 -25.04 -4.17
CA ALA A 31 1.44 -24.24 -5.29
C ALA A 31 0.56 -24.42 -6.55
N LEU A 32 0.18 -25.66 -6.87
CA LEU A 32 -0.70 -25.97 -8.00
C LEU A 32 -2.11 -25.40 -7.87
N ASN A 33 -2.61 -25.19 -6.65
CA ASN A 33 -3.94 -24.63 -6.43
C ASN A 33 -4.01 -23.13 -6.70
N GLY A 34 -2.87 -22.43 -6.76
CA GLY A 34 -2.84 -20.96 -6.81
C GLY A 34 -1.94 -20.33 -7.86
N LEU A 35 -1.00 -21.08 -8.42
CA LEU A 35 0.01 -20.55 -9.34
C LEU A 35 -0.22 -21.03 -10.77
N THR A 36 0.10 -20.15 -11.71
CA THR A 36 0.25 -20.46 -13.13
C THR A 36 1.49 -21.33 -13.37
N ASN A 37 1.63 -21.86 -14.59
CA ASN A 37 2.83 -22.62 -14.95
C ASN A 37 4.11 -21.77 -14.85
N ASP A 38 4.05 -20.49 -15.23
CA ASP A 38 5.18 -19.55 -15.07
C ASP A 38 5.45 -19.26 -13.58
N GLY A 39 4.39 -19.07 -12.79
CA GLY A 39 4.47 -18.94 -11.34
C GLY A 39 5.12 -20.14 -10.66
N LEU A 40 4.79 -21.37 -11.07
CA LEU A 40 5.43 -22.59 -10.56
C LEU A 40 6.92 -22.64 -10.88
N ASP A 41 7.31 -22.26 -12.11
CA ASP A 41 8.73 -22.22 -12.50
C ASP A 41 9.49 -21.17 -11.67
N LYS A 42 8.91 -19.99 -11.44
CA LYS A 42 9.45 -18.95 -10.56
C LYS A 42 9.54 -19.41 -9.10
N TYR A 43 8.54 -20.12 -8.61
CA TYR A 43 8.49 -20.67 -7.25
C TYR A 43 9.63 -21.66 -7.00
N PHE A 44 9.82 -22.68 -7.87
CA PHE A 44 10.92 -23.64 -7.69
C PHE A 44 12.30 -23.01 -7.93
N LYS A 45 12.40 -22.05 -8.86
CA LYS A 45 13.63 -21.27 -9.07
C LYS A 45 13.99 -20.44 -7.83
N GLY A 46 13.00 -19.79 -7.20
CA GLY A 46 13.17 -19.04 -5.97
C GLY A 46 13.58 -19.94 -4.80
N ALA A 47 12.90 -21.06 -4.58
CA ALA A 47 13.27 -22.04 -3.56
C ALA A 47 14.69 -22.60 -3.77
N SER A 48 15.07 -22.85 -5.03
CA SER A 48 16.42 -23.26 -5.40
C SER A 48 17.45 -22.16 -5.09
N MET A 49 17.12 -20.89 -5.34
CA MET A 49 17.96 -19.75 -4.99
C MET A 49 18.17 -19.64 -3.48
N VAL A 50 17.11 -19.79 -2.70
CA VAL A 50 17.17 -19.84 -1.22
C VAL A 50 18.04 -21.01 -0.76
N CYS A 51 17.97 -22.18 -1.39
CA CYS A 51 18.84 -23.31 -1.04
C CYS A 51 20.34 -23.00 -1.28
N MET A 52 20.65 -22.28 -2.36
CA MET A 52 22.03 -21.97 -2.75
C MET A 52 22.75 -21.01 -1.79
N ILE A 53 22.04 -20.32 -0.89
CA ILE A 53 22.66 -19.42 0.08
C ILE A 53 23.42 -20.17 1.20
N GLY A 54 23.26 -21.50 1.30
CA GLY A 54 24.01 -22.34 2.23
C GLY A 54 23.62 -22.19 3.71
N ARG A 55 22.37 -21.84 4.00
CA ARG A 55 21.85 -21.56 5.36
C ARG A 55 20.98 -22.69 5.95
N GLY A 56 21.17 -23.92 5.48
CA GLY A 56 20.42 -25.10 5.93
C GLY A 56 19.09 -25.27 5.22
N TRP A 57 18.26 -26.20 5.72
CA TRP A 57 16.99 -26.59 5.11
C TRP A 57 15.82 -25.69 5.51
N GLU A 58 15.87 -25.08 6.69
CA GLU A 58 14.76 -24.28 7.25
C GLU A 58 14.32 -23.13 6.33
N PRO A 59 15.21 -22.29 5.77
CA PRO A 59 14.79 -21.22 4.86
C PRO A 59 14.09 -21.75 3.61
N VAL A 60 14.54 -22.89 3.08
CA VAL A 60 13.92 -23.51 1.89
C VAL A 60 12.52 -23.99 2.23
N LEU A 61 12.34 -24.63 3.39
CA LEU A 61 11.03 -25.09 3.84
C LEU A 61 10.06 -23.92 4.02
N VAL A 62 10.48 -22.86 4.74
CA VAL A 62 9.65 -21.67 4.94
C VAL A 62 9.27 -21.01 3.60
N TYR A 63 10.20 -20.95 2.63
CA TYR A 63 9.88 -20.44 1.29
C TYR A 63 8.83 -21.31 0.60
N LEU A 64 9.00 -22.64 0.63
CA LEU A 64 8.07 -23.56 -0.02
C LEU A 64 6.67 -23.49 0.60
N GLU A 65 6.59 -23.32 1.92
CA GLU A 65 5.35 -23.24 2.68
C GLU A 65 4.60 -21.92 2.46
N GLU A 66 5.27 -20.78 2.61
CA GLU A 66 4.59 -19.48 2.72
C GLU A 66 4.36 -18.80 1.36
N MET A 67 5.26 -19.00 0.41
CA MET A 67 5.27 -18.21 -0.82
C MET A 67 4.07 -18.44 -1.75
N PRO A 68 3.47 -19.64 -1.87
CA PRO A 68 2.23 -19.79 -2.64
C PRO A 68 1.10 -18.93 -2.09
N GLY A 69 0.98 -18.82 -0.76
CA GLY A 69 0.01 -17.94 -0.09
C GLY A 69 0.26 -16.47 -0.41
N ILE A 70 1.50 -16.03 -0.26
CA ILE A 70 1.92 -14.64 -0.55
C ILE A 70 1.68 -14.29 -2.02
N ALA A 71 2.02 -15.19 -2.94
CA ALA A 71 1.82 -14.98 -4.37
C ALA A 71 0.34 -14.93 -4.78
N ARG A 72 -0.54 -15.70 -4.12
CA ARG A 72 -2.00 -15.58 -4.33
C ARG A 72 -2.53 -14.22 -3.87
N GLN A 73 -1.96 -13.64 -2.82
CA GLN A 73 -2.42 -12.38 -2.27
C GLN A 73 -1.86 -11.16 -3.02
N LEU A 74 -0.56 -11.16 -3.31
CA LEU A 74 0.14 -10.00 -3.88
C LEU A 74 0.39 -10.13 -5.39
N GLY A 75 0.27 -11.33 -5.94
CA GLY A 75 0.64 -11.68 -7.31
C GLY A 75 1.95 -12.45 -7.40
N GLU A 76 2.10 -13.22 -8.47
CA GLU A 76 3.26 -14.08 -8.72
C GLU A 76 4.63 -13.39 -8.77
N PRO A 77 4.77 -12.10 -9.18
CA PRO A 77 6.06 -11.42 -9.09
C PRO A 77 6.67 -11.42 -7.69
N ALA A 78 5.86 -11.49 -6.62
CA ALA A 78 6.33 -11.56 -5.24
C ALA A 78 7.31 -12.72 -4.99
N LEU A 79 7.18 -13.82 -5.75
CA LEU A 79 8.09 -14.97 -5.70
C LEU A 79 9.54 -14.55 -5.97
N GLU A 80 9.75 -13.77 -7.03
CA GLU A 80 11.07 -13.30 -7.43
C GLU A 80 11.57 -12.20 -6.50
N HIS A 81 10.74 -11.21 -6.15
CA HIS A 81 11.13 -10.14 -5.21
C HIS A 81 11.64 -10.68 -3.89
N VAL A 82 10.92 -11.64 -3.27
CA VAL A 82 11.36 -12.26 -2.00
C VAL A 82 12.62 -13.08 -2.18
N SER A 83 12.70 -13.92 -3.23
CA SER A 83 13.88 -14.76 -3.44
C SER A 83 15.15 -13.94 -3.70
N ASN A 84 15.04 -12.85 -4.46
CA ASN A 84 16.12 -11.89 -4.69
C ASN A 84 16.50 -11.15 -3.39
N ALA A 85 15.53 -10.72 -2.59
CA ALA A 85 15.80 -10.13 -1.28
C ALA A 85 16.56 -11.09 -0.35
N VAL A 86 16.17 -12.37 -0.27
CA VAL A 86 16.92 -13.37 0.51
C VAL A 86 18.34 -13.54 -0.03
N TRP A 87 18.49 -13.62 -1.35
CA TRP A 87 19.78 -13.72 -2.01
C TRP A 87 20.68 -12.52 -1.70
N ASP A 88 20.18 -11.30 -1.86
CA ASP A 88 20.93 -10.07 -1.65
C ASP A 88 21.31 -9.90 -0.17
N MET A 89 20.39 -10.17 0.75
CA MET A 89 20.68 -10.17 2.20
C MET A 89 21.77 -11.18 2.56
N SER A 90 21.79 -12.36 1.92
CA SER A 90 22.80 -13.41 2.17
C SER A 90 24.22 -13.00 1.78
N ARG A 91 24.37 -12.03 0.88
CA ARG A 91 25.65 -11.48 0.41
C ARG A 91 26.18 -10.36 1.29
N THR A 92 25.49 -10.06 2.39
CA THR A 92 25.93 -9.10 3.40
C THR A 92 26.30 -9.82 4.70
N PRO A 93 26.94 -9.13 5.66
CA PRO A 93 27.12 -9.67 7.01
C PRO A 93 25.80 -10.02 7.75
N ASN A 94 24.65 -9.61 7.22
CA ASN A 94 23.33 -9.75 7.85
C ASN A 94 22.64 -11.10 7.60
N GLY A 95 23.33 -12.14 7.12
CA GLY A 95 22.67 -13.41 6.82
C GLY A 95 21.99 -14.10 8.02
N ASN A 96 22.27 -13.69 9.26
CA ASN A 96 21.55 -14.15 10.46
C ASN A 96 20.14 -13.52 10.59
N SER A 97 19.84 -12.48 9.81
CA SER A 97 18.53 -11.83 9.72
C SER A 97 17.58 -12.52 8.73
N ILE A 98 18.06 -13.48 7.94
CA ILE A 98 17.22 -14.19 6.95
C ILE A 98 16.08 -14.96 7.63
N PRO A 99 16.30 -15.75 8.71
CA PRO A 99 15.19 -16.43 9.37
C PRO A 99 14.09 -15.48 9.90
N PRO A 100 14.38 -14.41 10.67
CA PRO A 100 13.33 -13.48 11.10
C PRO A 100 12.72 -12.69 9.93
N PHE A 101 13.47 -12.42 8.87
CA PHE A 101 12.93 -11.81 7.64
C PHE A 101 11.87 -12.71 7.02
N MET A 102 12.19 -13.98 6.78
CA MET A 102 11.24 -14.92 6.18
C MET A 102 10.02 -15.16 7.07
N ALA A 103 10.23 -15.24 8.39
CA ALA A 103 9.15 -15.44 9.36
C ALA A 103 8.14 -14.28 9.40
N CYS A 104 8.53 -13.05 9.07
CA CYS A 104 7.60 -11.92 9.06
C CYS A 104 6.90 -11.70 7.71
N LEU A 105 7.32 -12.34 6.62
CA LEU A 105 6.75 -12.15 5.28
C LEU A 105 5.25 -12.44 5.18
N PRO A 106 4.69 -13.52 5.79
CA PRO A 106 3.27 -13.82 5.64
C PRO A 106 2.39 -12.71 6.23
N GLU A 107 2.77 -12.23 7.41
CA GLU A 107 2.06 -11.12 8.06
C GLU A 107 2.28 -9.79 7.32
N ALA A 108 3.49 -9.55 6.80
CA ALA A 108 3.75 -8.39 5.97
C ALA A 108 2.87 -8.38 4.71
N ALA A 109 2.81 -9.50 3.97
CA ALA A 109 1.95 -9.64 2.81
C ALA A 109 0.48 -9.40 3.18
N ARG A 110 0.02 -9.99 4.29
CA ARG A 110 -1.34 -9.80 4.80
C ARG A 110 -1.66 -8.33 5.08
N ARG A 111 -0.75 -7.61 5.74
CA ARG A 111 -0.97 -6.22 6.18
C ARG A 111 -0.80 -5.20 5.06
N LEU A 112 0.16 -5.41 4.16
CA LEU A 112 0.48 -4.49 3.07
C LEU A 112 -0.53 -4.56 1.94
N GLY A 113 -1.06 -5.76 1.62
CA GLY A 113 -2.22 -5.93 0.76
C GLY A 113 -2.01 -5.63 -0.73
N SER A 114 -0.82 -5.22 -1.17
CA SER A 114 -0.46 -5.06 -2.59
C SER A 114 1.04 -5.32 -2.83
N LEU A 115 1.38 -5.69 -4.06
CA LEU A 115 2.78 -5.91 -4.46
C LEU A 115 3.64 -4.66 -4.28
N GLU A 116 3.11 -3.50 -4.69
CA GLU A 116 3.78 -2.21 -4.59
C GLU A 116 4.12 -1.84 -3.14
N GLN A 117 3.18 -2.07 -2.21
CA GLN A 117 3.43 -1.88 -0.77
C GLN A 117 4.49 -2.87 -0.25
N MET A 118 4.55 -4.09 -0.78
CA MET A 118 5.58 -5.07 -0.45
C MET A 118 6.96 -4.63 -0.94
N GLU A 119 7.06 -4.09 -2.16
CA GLU A 119 8.31 -3.55 -2.70
C GLU A 119 8.83 -2.41 -1.84
N HIS A 120 7.98 -1.44 -1.49
CA HIS A 120 8.32 -0.34 -0.60
C HIS A 120 8.70 -0.80 0.82
N TYR A 121 8.05 -1.83 1.35
CA TYR A 121 8.47 -2.45 2.61
C TYR A 121 9.88 -3.05 2.50
N LEU A 122 10.18 -3.77 1.41
CA LEU A 122 11.52 -4.30 1.18
C LEU A 122 12.55 -3.16 1.06
N GLU A 123 12.22 -2.06 0.36
CA GLU A 123 13.07 -0.87 0.28
C GLU A 123 13.40 -0.32 1.67
N ILE A 124 12.40 -0.11 2.55
CA ILE A 124 12.63 0.35 3.94
C ILE A 124 13.60 -0.58 4.68
N ILE A 125 13.40 -1.90 4.57
CA ILE A 125 14.24 -2.89 5.26
C ILE A 125 15.68 -2.87 4.72
N PHE A 126 15.85 -2.76 3.41
CA PHE A 126 17.16 -2.75 2.78
C PHE A 126 17.91 -1.43 3.01
N ASP A 127 17.24 -0.29 2.94
CA ASP A 127 17.82 1.02 3.28
C ASP A 127 18.26 1.06 4.75
N PHE A 128 17.43 0.50 5.64
CA PHE A 128 17.80 0.34 7.05
C PHE A 128 19.01 -0.58 7.21
N MET A 129 19.00 -1.74 6.55
CA MET A 129 20.12 -2.68 6.60
C MET A 129 21.41 -2.03 6.12
N GLU A 130 21.39 -1.35 4.96
CA GLU A 130 22.57 -0.70 4.38
C GLU A 130 23.09 0.41 5.30
N SER A 131 22.21 1.31 5.75
CA SER A 131 22.59 2.47 6.58
C SER A 131 23.12 2.11 7.97
N THR A 132 22.82 0.90 8.46
CA THR A 132 23.23 0.42 9.79
C THR A 132 24.25 -0.73 9.75
N THR A 133 24.65 -1.17 8.55
CA THR A 133 25.75 -2.13 8.37
C THR A 133 27.08 -1.39 8.46
N GLY A 134 27.90 -1.74 9.45
CA GLY A 134 29.15 -1.03 9.75
C GLY A 134 30.33 -1.43 8.85
N SER A 135 31.23 -0.48 8.59
CA SER A 135 32.51 -0.69 7.91
C SER A 135 33.65 -0.12 8.76
N ILE A 136 34.67 -0.93 9.07
CA ILE A 136 35.83 -0.49 9.87
C ILE A 136 36.77 0.40 9.03
N HIS A 137 36.83 0.18 7.71
CA HIS A 137 37.80 0.82 6.79
C HIS A 137 37.16 1.41 5.53
N GLY A 138 35.89 1.81 5.59
CA GLY A 138 35.19 2.53 4.50
C GLY A 138 34.85 1.71 3.24
N HIS A 139 35.52 0.56 3.01
CA HIS A 139 35.34 -0.23 1.78
C HIS A 139 34.79 -1.65 1.99
N HIS A 140 34.85 -2.21 3.20
CA HIS A 140 34.31 -3.54 3.50
C HIS A 140 33.28 -3.47 4.63
N THR A 141 32.02 -3.73 4.31
CA THR A 141 30.96 -3.97 5.30
C THR A 141 31.36 -5.18 6.14
N THR A 142 31.78 -4.94 7.37
CA THR A 142 32.39 -5.98 8.23
C THR A 142 31.43 -6.44 9.32
N PHE A 143 30.46 -5.59 9.70
CA PHE A 143 29.56 -5.86 10.81
C PHE A 143 28.11 -5.83 10.38
N ALA A 144 27.36 -6.86 10.78
CA ALA A 144 25.91 -6.91 10.62
C ALA A 144 25.24 -5.77 11.40
N SER A 145 24.12 -5.29 10.87
CA SER A 145 23.20 -4.37 11.53
C SER A 145 22.73 -4.96 12.86
N PRO A 146 23.06 -4.32 14.00
CA PRO A 146 22.63 -4.77 15.31
C PRO A 146 21.11 -4.76 15.49
N GLY A 147 20.40 -3.80 14.89
CA GLY A 147 18.96 -3.60 15.04
C GLY A 147 18.09 -4.40 14.06
N LEU A 148 18.63 -4.86 12.92
CA LEU A 148 17.84 -5.53 11.88
C LEU A 148 17.11 -6.79 12.35
N PRO A 149 17.74 -7.72 13.10
CA PRO A 149 17.00 -8.87 13.62
C PRO A 149 15.83 -8.48 14.53
N GLU A 150 15.97 -7.42 15.32
CA GLU A 150 14.93 -6.95 16.23
C GLU A 150 13.80 -6.25 15.47
N LEU A 151 14.12 -5.44 14.46
CA LEU A 151 13.14 -4.83 13.55
C LEU A 151 12.27 -5.89 12.87
N LEU A 152 12.88 -6.93 12.31
CA LEU A 152 12.15 -7.99 11.60
C LEU A 152 11.23 -8.77 12.54
N LYS A 153 11.67 -9.07 13.77
CA LYS A 153 10.81 -9.68 14.80
C LYS A 153 9.62 -8.80 15.18
N GLN A 154 9.80 -7.48 15.22
CA GLN A 154 8.72 -6.54 15.55
C GLN A 154 7.86 -6.14 14.34
N THR A 155 8.28 -6.46 13.10
CA THR A 155 7.55 -6.10 11.87
C THR A 155 6.08 -6.48 11.93
N PRO A 156 5.69 -7.72 12.30
CA PRO A 156 4.29 -8.09 12.45
C PRO A 156 3.49 -7.12 13.33
N TYR A 157 4.05 -6.75 14.49
CA TYR A 157 3.40 -5.81 15.40
C TYR A 157 3.35 -4.39 14.82
N LEU A 158 4.44 -3.91 14.23
CA LEU A 158 4.52 -2.56 13.67
C LEU A 158 3.54 -2.35 12.51
N LEU A 159 3.45 -3.30 11.57
CA LEU A 159 2.48 -3.24 10.46
C LEU A 159 1.02 -3.39 10.92
N ASN A 160 0.78 -3.85 12.15
CA ASN A 160 -0.54 -3.82 12.76
C ASN A 160 -0.89 -2.47 13.39
N GLN A 161 0.07 -1.55 13.55
CA GLN A 161 -0.13 -0.27 14.21
C GLN A 161 0.10 0.93 13.28
N LEU A 162 0.92 0.77 12.25
CA LEU A 162 1.41 1.86 11.42
C LEU A 162 1.01 1.68 9.95
N SER A 163 0.81 2.80 9.27
CA SER A 163 0.87 2.87 7.80
C SER A 163 2.30 2.59 7.33
N LEU A 164 2.48 2.36 6.03
CA LEU A 164 3.83 2.14 5.51
C LEU A 164 4.72 3.39 5.64
N GLU A 165 4.12 4.59 5.52
CA GLU A 165 4.78 5.87 5.80
C GLU A 165 5.21 5.97 7.28
N GLY A 166 4.30 5.64 8.21
CA GLY A 166 4.61 5.64 9.64
C GLY A 166 5.73 4.66 10.00
N LEU A 167 5.74 3.47 9.37
CA LEU A 167 6.84 2.51 9.53
C LEU A 167 8.17 3.10 9.04
N LYS A 168 8.19 3.68 7.84
CA LYS A 168 9.37 4.33 7.26
C LYS A 168 9.92 5.40 8.21
N ASN A 169 9.08 6.32 8.65
CA ASN A 169 9.45 7.40 9.57
C ASN A 169 10.02 6.87 10.89
N TRP A 170 9.39 5.84 11.46
CA TRP A 170 9.85 5.23 12.70
C TRP A 170 11.20 4.52 12.54
N VAL A 171 11.42 3.82 11.42
CA VAL A 171 12.69 3.14 11.10
C VAL A 171 13.80 4.15 10.86
N GLU A 172 13.56 5.17 10.03
CA GLU A 172 14.54 6.22 9.73
C GLU A 172 14.95 7.00 10.98
N TYR A 173 13.99 7.31 11.85
CA TYR A 173 14.28 7.97 13.12
C TYR A 173 15.21 7.11 13.99
N GLY A 174 14.91 5.83 14.14
CA GLY A 174 15.74 4.89 14.91
C GLY A 174 17.13 4.74 14.33
N ALA A 175 17.23 4.58 13.01
CA ALA A 175 18.50 4.48 12.29
C ALA A 175 19.36 5.73 12.51
N ARG A 176 18.79 6.92 12.31
CA ARG A 176 19.51 8.20 12.40
C ARG A 176 20.01 8.49 13.82
N ASN A 177 19.20 8.22 14.84
CA ASN A 177 19.52 8.60 16.22
C ASN A 177 20.39 7.58 16.97
N TYR A 178 20.41 6.32 16.53
CA TYR A 178 21.11 5.23 17.24
C TYR A 178 22.20 4.52 16.41
N ASN A 179 22.57 5.05 15.24
CA ASN A 179 23.57 4.41 14.36
C ASN A 179 24.92 4.13 15.05
N SER A 180 25.36 5.01 15.94
CA SER A 180 26.66 4.89 16.62
C SER A 180 26.65 4.04 17.89
N ASN A 181 25.49 3.50 18.31
CA ASN A 181 25.35 2.75 19.56
C ASN A 181 24.53 1.45 19.36
N PRO A 182 25.22 0.31 19.14
CA PRO A 182 24.57 -0.97 18.85
C PRO A 182 23.52 -1.43 19.88
N GLU A 183 23.78 -1.27 21.17
CA GLU A 183 22.83 -1.71 22.21
C GLU A 183 21.59 -0.81 22.23
N ARG A 184 21.76 0.51 22.13
CA ARG A 184 20.61 1.42 22.05
C ARG A 184 19.80 1.23 20.77
N GLN A 185 20.46 0.87 19.67
CA GLN A 185 19.78 0.52 18.43
C GLN A 185 18.90 -0.73 18.65
N ARG A 186 19.42 -1.78 19.27
CA ARG A 186 18.62 -2.96 19.66
C ARG A 186 17.47 -2.58 20.58
N ASP A 187 17.70 -1.78 21.60
CA ASP A 187 16.66 -1.34 22.53
C ASP A 187 15.54 -0.56 21.81
N TYR A 188 15.88 0.26 20.81
CA TYR A 188 14.90 0.96 19.99
C TYR A 188 14.10 -0.01 19.14
N PHE A 189 14.76 -0.86 18.35
CA PHE A 189 14.09 -1.76 17.40
C PHE A 189 13.39 -2.95 18.05
N SER A 190 13.68 -3.24 19.33
CA SER A 190 12.94 -4.19 20.15
C SER A 190 11.81 -3.55 20.98
N LEU A 191 11.50 -2.27 20.75
CA LEU A 191 10.47 -1.48 21.48
C LEU A 191 10.71 -1.36 22.99
N GLN A 192 11.94 -1.60 23.46
CA GLN A 192 12.31 -1.51 24.87
C GLN A 192 12.58 -0.08 25.31
N SER A 193 13.11 0.77 24.42
CA SER A 193 13.36 2.17 24.73
C SER A 193 12.06 2.99 24.83
N ALA A 194 12.04 3.96 25.76
CA ALA A 194 10.88 4.86 25.90
C ALA A 194 10.67 5.73 24.64
N ASP A 195 11.78 6.11 24.01
CA ASP A 195 11.80 6.90 22.79
C ASP A 195 11.18 6.15 21.61
N SER A 196 11.52 4.87 21.42
CA SER A 196 10.91 4.01 20.41
C SER A 196 9.39 3.93 20.52
N ARG A 197 8.87 3.77 21.74
CA ARG A 197 7.42 3.77 22.00
C ARG A 197 6.79 5.14 21.76
N ALA A 198 7.49 6.23 22.07
CA ALA A 198 6.98 7.58 21.85
C ALA A 198 6.87 7.91 20.35
N VAL A 199 7.90 7.57 19.56
CA VAL A 199 7.86 7.73 18.10
C VAL A 199 6.77 6.83 17.50
N LEU A 200 6.67 5.56 17.94
CA LEU A 200 5.61 4.66 17.49
C LEU A 200 4.22 5.26 17.73
N GLN A 201 3.99 5.84 18.92
CA GLN A 201 2.70 6.45 19.25
C GLN A 201 2.41 7.70 18.41
N ARG A 202 3.44 8.43 17.99
CA ARG A 202 3.31 9.59 17.10
C ARG A 202 2.97 9.18 15.67
N GLU A 203 3.63 8.16 15.15
CA GLU A 203 3.39 7.65 13.79
C GLU A 203 2.10 6.82 13.70
N ARG A 204 1.54 6.39 14.84
CA ARG A 204 0.23 5.73 14.91
C ARG A 204 -0.90 6.74 14.79
N HIS A 205 -1.15 7.18 13.56
CA HIS A 205 -2.26 8.06 13.22
C HIS A 205 -3.11 7.51 12.07
N GLY A 206 -4.29 8.10 11.91
CA GLY A 206 -5.24 7.75 10.87
C GLY A 206 -5.96 6.41 11.04
N THR A 207 -6.86 6.16 10.11
CA THR A 207 -7.62 4.91 9.96
C THR A 207 -6.91 4.06 8.91
N LEU A 208 -6.36 2.91 9.31
CA LEU A 208 -5.70 1.99 8.39
C LEU A 208 -6.75 1.24 7.56
N TYR A 209 -6.57 1.22 6.23
CA TYR A 209 -7.46 0.51 5.32
C TYR A 209 -7.62 -0.97 5.71
N ILE A 210 -6.50 -1.63 6.00
CA ILE A 210 -6.46 -3.08 6.20
C ILE A 210 -7.28 -3.56 7.41
N ASP A 211 -7.47 -2.70 8.42
CA ASP A 211 -8.31 -3.00 9.58
C ASP A 211 -9.81 -2.95 9.25
N HIS A 212 -10.17 -2.30 8.15
CA HIS A 212 -11.53 -2.08 7.69
C HIS A 212 -11.85 -2.70 6.34
N GLN A 213 -10.91 -3.38 5.68
CA GLN A 213 -11.07 -4.00 4.36
C GLN A 213 -12.39 -4.74 4.20
N ARG A 214 -12.67 -5.72 5.07
CA ARG A 214 -13.90 -6.53 4.97
C ARG A 214 -15.17 -5.69 5.06
N MET A 215 -15.17 -4.63 5.88
CA MET A 215 -16.31 -3.73 5.99
C MET A 215 -16.48 -2.91 4.71
N LEU A 216 -15.39 -2.42 4.13
CA LEU A 216 -15.39 -1.63 2.91
C LEU A 216 -15.74 -2.48 1.68
N ASP A 217 -15.30 -3.74 1.62
CA ASP A 217 -15.70 -4.71 0.59
C ASP A 217 -17.21 -4.95 0.65
N MET A 218 -17.77 -5.14 1.85
CA MET A 218 -19.21 -5.31 2.04
C MET A 218 -19.97 -4.03 1.68
N TYR A 219 -19.41 -2.85 1.96
CA TYR A 219 -20.00 -1.57 1.59
C TYR A 219 -20.09 -1.42 0.07
N LEU A 220 -19.00 -1.66 -0.66
CA LEU A 220 -18.97 -1.60 -2.12
C LEU A 220 -19.96 -2.60 -2.73
N ARG A 221 -19.94 -3.86 -2.28
CA ARG A 221 -20.85 -4.89 -2.79
C ARG A 221 -22.32 -4.61 -2.49
N SER A 222 -22.65 -4.22 -1.26
CA SER A 222 -24.04 -4.12 -0.82
C SER A 222 -24.71 -2.83 -1.29
N MET A 223 -23.97 -1.73 -1.30
CA MET A 223 -24.50 -0.42 -1.70
C MET A 223 -24.40 -0.26 -3.22
N TRP A 224 -23.25 -0.62 -3.81
CA TRP A 224 -22.94 -0.31 -5.20
C TRP A 224 -23.07 -1.49 -6.17
N GLN A 225 -23.28 -2.71 -5.66
CA GLN A 225 -23.34 -3.94 -6.48
C GLN A 225 -22.06 -4.14 -7.30
N ASP A 226 -20.92 -3.70 -6.77
CA ASP A 226 -19.61 -3.83 -7.39
C ASP A 226 -18.76 -4.82 -6.56
N GLU A 227 -18.20 -5.83 -7.22
CA GLU A 227 -17.39 -6.89 -6.60
C GLU A 227 -15.90 -6.67 -6.79
N SER A 228 -15.49 -5.50 -7.29
CA SER A 228 -14.08 -5.10 -7.43
C SER A 228 -13.36 -5.21 -6.09
N PHE A 229 -12.07 -5.50 -6.17
CA PHE A 229 -11.18 -5.56 -5.03
C PHE A 229 -10.43 -4.24 -4.89
N PHE A 230 -10.04 -3.91 -3.66
CA PHE A 230 -9.19 -2.76 -3.40
C PHE A 230 -7.72 -3.14 -3.40
N VAL A 231 -6.90 -2.22 -3.89
CA VAL A 231 -5.44 -2.34 -3.93
C VAL A 231 -4.84 -1.13 -3.21
N PRO A 232 -4.29 -1.30 -1.99
CA PRO A 232 -3.75 -0.19 -1.20
C PRO A 232 -2.43 0.33 -1.77
N TYR A 233 -2.19 1.64 -1.63
CA TYR A 233 -0.93 2.32 -1.90
C TYR A 233 -0.59 3.30 -0.78
N SER A 234 0.69 3.69 -0.64
CA SER A 234 1.16 4.58 0.42
C SER A 234 1.38 5.99 -0.11
N LEU A 235 1.13 6.98 0.74
CA LEU A 235 1.38 8.40 0.43
C LEU A 235 2.78 8.88 0.84
N GLY A 236 3.56 8.03 1.53
CA GLY A 236 4.86 8.38 2.14
C GLY A 236 6.09 8.21 1.26
N PHE A 237 5.89 7.92 -0.03
CA PHE A 237 6.97 7.67 -0.99
C PHE A 237 7.01 8.80 -2.03
N ASP A 238 8.24 9.15 -2.43
CA ASP A 238 8.49 10.33 -3.27
C ASP A 238 8.04 10.07 -4.71
N GLU A 239 6.81 10.47 -5.02
CA GLU A 239 6.31 10.55 -6.38
C GLU A 239 6.33 12.00 -6.90
N LEU A 240 6.52 12.19 -8.21
CA LEU A 240 6.42 13.48 -8.89
C LEU A 240 5.09 14.20 -8.61
N ARG A 241 4.03 13.44 -8.29
CA ARG A 241 2.72 13.91 -7.84
C ARG A 241 2.21 12.94 -6.79
N LYS A 242 1.53 13.46 -5.76
CA LYS A 242 0.87 12.60 -4.78
C LYS A 242 -0.18 11.72 -5.47
N PRO A 243 -0.19 10.40 -5.21
CA PRO A 243 -1.16 9.52 -5.83
C PRO A 243 -2.56 9.80 -5.29
N VAL A 244 -3.52 9.90 -6.19
CA VAL A 244 -4.95 10.07 -5.88
C VAL A 244 -5.67 8.75 -6.09
N PRO A 245 -6.78 8.47 -5.39
CA PRO A 245 -7.54 7.25 -5.62
C PRO A 245 -7.98 7.13 -7.08
N TYR A 246 -7.87 5.93 -7.65
CA TYR A 246 -8.25 5.66 -9.03
C TYR A 246 -8.74 4.22 -9.18
N TYR A 247 -9.15 3.82 -10.37
CA TYR A 247 -9.46 2.42 -10.66
C TYR A 247 -8.96 2.03 -12.05
N ASP A 248 -8.65 0.76 -12.21
CA ASP A 248 -8.27 0.14 -13.48
C ASP A 248 -8.80 -1.31 -13.55
N ASN A 249 -8.32 -2.09 -14.51
CA ASN A 249 -8.71 -3.49 -14.68
C ASN A 249 -8.22 -4.40 -13.54
N LEU A 250 -7.29 -3.90 -12.71
CA LEU A 250 -6.71 -4.58 -11.56
C LEU A 250 -7.32 -4.07 -10.24
N GLY A 251 -8.45 -3.35 -10.27
CA GLY A 251 -9.22 -3.00 -9.07
C GLY A 251 -9.20 -1.51 -8.73
N ILE A 252 -9.65 -1.20 -7.52
CA ILE A 252 -9.80 0.17 -7.01
C ILE A 252 -8.62 0.50 -6.11
N ARG A 253 -7.87 1.52 -6.48
CA ARG A 253 -6.63 1.94 -5.82
C ARG A 253 -6.95 2.98 -4.76
N ILE A 254 -6.55 2.72 -3.52
CA ILE A 254 -6.87 3.55 -2.36
C ILE A 254 -5.67 3.72 -1.43
N PRO A 255 -5.59 4.80 -0.64
CA PRO A 255 -4.55 4.96 0.36
C PRO A 255 -4.59 3.86 1.44
N ASP A 256 -3.42 3.44 1.91
CA ASP A 256 -3.24 2.52 3.04
C ASP A 256 -3.72 3.11 4.37
N VAL A 257 -3.76 4.44 4.47
CA VAL A 257 -4.29 5.19 5.62
C VAL A 257 -5.06 6.45 5.20
N TYR A 258 -6.12 6.77 5.94
CA TYR A 258 -6.73 8.09 5.94
C TYR A 258 -6.74 8.70 7.34
N ASP A 259 -6.15 9.88 7.50
CA ASP A 259 -6.40 10.73 8.66
C ASP A 259 -7.83 11.26 8.68
N ASP A 260 -8.33 11.56 9.87
CA ASP A 260 -9.54 12.34 10.04
C ASP A 260 -9.38 13.70 9.34
N PHE A 261 -10.41 14.10 8.60
CA PHE A 261 -10.51 15.45 8.09
C PHE A 261 -11.18 16.29 9.17
N ASP A 262 -10.42 17.20 9.81
CA ASP A 262 -10.92 18.09 10.85
C ASP A 262 -10.50 19.52 10.51
N THR A 263 -11.42 20.29 9.94
CA THR A 263 -11.19 21.68 9.52
C THR A 263 -12.39 22.54 9.94
N GLU A 264 -12.29 23.85 9.72
CA GLU A 264 -13.40 24.77 9.95
C GLU A 264 -14.65 24.43 9.13
N SER A 265 -14.52 23.73 7.99
CA SER A 265 -15.65 23.32 7.16
C SER A 265 -16.36 22.06 7.65
N GLY A 266 -15.76 21.32 8.59
CA GLY A 266 -16.39 20.20 9.28
C GLY A 266 -15.44 19.06 9.62
N TYR A 267 -16.02 18.00 10.19
CA TYR A 267 -15.32 16.78 10.59
C TYR A 267 -15.80 15.58 9.76
N VAL A 268 -14.84 14.83 9.19
CA VAL A 268 -15.06 13.54 8.53
C VAL A 268 -14.03 12.54 9.04
N SER A 269 -14.49 11.51 9.74
CA SER A 269 -13.62 10.43 10.22
C SER A 269 -12.93 9.70 9.06
N GLY A 270 -11.74 9.14 9.29
CA GLY A 270 -10.98 8.42 8.26
C GLY A 270 -11.78 7.27 7.62
N ILE A 271 -12.61 6.56 8.39
CA ILE A 271 -13.50 5.53 7.84
C ILE A 271 -14.58 6.10 6.91
N ASP A 272 -15.11 7.29 7.23
CA ASP A 272 -16.08 7.97 6.36
C ASP A 272 -15.40 8.54 5.11
N ARG A 273 -14.13 8.95 5.19
CA ARG A 273 -13.33 9.29 4.00
C ARG A 273 -13.21 8.11 3.04
N TYR A 274 -12.90 6.91 3.53
CA TYR A 274 -12.92 5.71 2.68
C TYR A 274 -14.28 5.50 2.03
N ARG A 275 -15.38 5.59 2.80
CA ARG A 275 -16.74 5.39 2.26
C ARG A 275 -17.08 6.36 1.15
N ILE A 276 -16.65 7.61 1.26
CA ILE A 276 -16.91 8.65 0.24
C ILE A 276 -16.04 8.43 -0.99
N THR A 277 -14.75 8.18 -0.82
CA THR A 277 -13.84 7.87 -1.94
C THR A 277 -14.37 6.68 -2.74
N ILE A 278 -14.76 5.60 -2.05
CA ILE A 278 -15.32 4.40 -2.68
C ILE A 278 -16.65 4.70 -3.38
N ALA A 279 -17.52 5.47 -2.72
CA ALA A 279 -18.81 5.86 -3.29
C ALA A 279 -18.66 6.72 -4.56
N HIS A 280 -17.75 7.69 -4.54
CA HIS A 280 -17.45 8.54 -5.67
C HIS A 280 -16.90 7.73 -6.86
N ILE A 281 -15.93 6.83 -6.61
CA ILE A 281 -15.41 5.93 -7.65
C ILE A 281 -16.52 5.02 -8.21
N ALA A 282 -17.34 4.43 -7.35
CA ALA A 282 -18.44 3.57 -7.78
C ALA A 282 -19.51 4.36 -8.55
N ALA A 283 -19.78 5.61 -8.19
CA ALA A 283 -20.68 6.50 -8.89
C ALA A 283 -20.18 6.80 -10.32
N HIS A 284 -18.88 7.08 -10.49
CA HIS A 284 -18.29 7.21 -11.83
C HIS A 284 -18.43 5.93 -12.64
N ARG A 285 -18.10 4.77 -12.06
CA ARG A 285 -18.22 3.49 -12.77
C ARG A 285 -19.66 3.17 -13.19
N ARG A 286 -20.65 3.66 -12.44
CA ARG A 286 -22.08 3.44 -12.72
C ARG A 286 -22.65 4.44 -13.73
N TRP A 287 -22.21 5.70 -13.69
CA TRP A 287 -22.90 6.79 -14.39
C TRP A 287 -22.04 7.58 -15.37
N THR A 288 -20.72 7.41 -15.38
CA THR A 288 -19.79 8.13 -16.26
C THR A 288 -19.44 7.29 -17.49
N ASP A 289 -19.31 7.96 -18.63
CA ASP A 289 -18.75 7.40 -19.86
C ASP A 289 -17.32 7.90 -20.09
N VAL A 290 -16.52 7.11 -20.82
CA VAL A 290 -15.12 7.43 -21.09
C VAL A 290 -14.99 8.68 -21.97
N LEU A 291 -14.14 9.61 -21.55
CA LEU A 291 -13.76 10.79 -22.33
C LEU A 291 -12.53 10.53 -23.20
N VAL A 292 -12.64 10.75 -24.52
CA VAL A 292 -11.49 10.72 -25.44
C VAL A 292 -10.83 12.09 -25.45
N ALA A 293 -9.67 12.18 -24.79
CA ALA A 293 -9.01 13.43 -24.46
C ALA A 293 -8.74 14.33 -25.69
N ASP A 294 -8.28 13.75 -26.81
CA ASP A 294 -7.83 14.49 -28.01
C ASP A 294 -8.91 15.36 -28.68
N ASN A 295 -10.17 15.21 -28.29
CA ASN A 295 -11.28 16.00 -28.79
C ASN A 295 -11.44 17.37 -28.10
N PHE A 296 -10.71 17.61 -27.00
CA PHE A 296 -10.94 18.76 -26.14
C PHE A 296 -9.64 19.51 -25.79
N SER A 297 -9.74 20.85 -25.74
CA SER A 297 -8.67 21.70 -25.20
C SER A 297 -8.44 21.45 -23.70
N PRO A 298 -7.27 21.79 -23.15
CA PRO A 298 -6.99 21.60 -21.72
C PRO A 298 -8.03 22.23 -20.77
N PHE A 299 -8.56 23.41 -21.12
CA PHE A 299 -9.58 24.09 -20.32
C PHE A 299 -10.96 23.43 -20.41
N GLN A 300 -11.29 22.83 -21.56
CA GLN A 300 -12.51 22.03 -21.67
C GLN A 300 -12.39 20.73 -20.89
N ARG A 301 -11.23 20.06 -20.93
CA ARG A 301 -11.00 18.82 -20.18
C ARG A 301 -11.22 19.02 -18.68
N ILE A 302 -10.55 20.02 -18.08
CA ILE A 302 -10.71 20.30 -16.65
C ILE A 302 -12.14 20.72 -16.27
N ALA A 303 -12.85 21.44 -17.16
CA ALA A 303 -14.23 21.81 -16.93
C ALA A 303 -15.18 20.60 -16.99
N ILE A 304 -14.96 19.69 -17.95
CA ILE A 304 -15.72 18.45 -18.06
C ILE A 304 -15.48 17.57 -16.84
N GLU A 305 -14.24 17.43 -16.38
CA GLU A 305 -13.90 16.68 -15.16
C GLU A 305 -14.69 17.22 -13.95
N HIS A 306 -14.64 18.53 -13.68
CA HIS A 306 -15.35 19.12 -12.52
C HIS A 306 -16.87 18.99 -12.62
N LEU A 307 -17.44 19.18 -13.82
CA LEU A 307 -18.88 19.04 -14.04
C LEU A 307 -19.32 17.58 -13.89
N GLU A 308 -18.51 16.65 -14.37
CA GLU A 308 -18.81 15.23 -14.28
C GLU A 308 -18.76 14.74 -12.84
N ASP A 309 -17.73 15.12 -12.08
CA ASP A 309 -17.63 14.86 -10.63
C ASP A 309 -18.86 15.41 -9.90
N SER A 310 -19.22 16.68 -10.17
CA SER A 310 -20.41 17.31 -9.57
C SER A 310 -21.70 16.59 -9.94
N ARG A 311 -21.81 16.12 -11.19
CA ARG A 311 -23.00 15.41 -11.69
C ARG A 311 -23.15 14.05 -11.01
N VAL A 312 -22.08 13.26 -10.91
CA VAL A 312 -22.15 11.95 -10.26
C VAL A 312 -22.39 12.09 -8.76
N GLU A 313 -21.83 13.11 -8.11
CA GLU A 313 -22.07 13.40 -6.70
C GLU A 313 -23.51 13.86 -6.44
N TYR A 314 -24.06 14.69 -7.33
CA TYR A 314 -25.47 15.08 -7.28
C TYR A 314 -26.41 13.87 -7.42
N LEU A 315 -26.12 12.95 -8.34
CA LEU A 315 -26.87 11.68 -8.48
C LEU A 315 -26.69 10.79 -7.24
N MET A 316 -25.48 10.72 -6.71
CA MET A 316 -25.18 9.98 -5.48
C MET A 316 -25.96 10.53 -4.28
N PHE A 317 -26.16 11.84 -4.16
CA PHE A 317 -26.97 12.42 -3.09
C PHE A 317 -28.46 12.10 -3.23
N LYS A 318 -28.95 11.88 -4.45
CA LYS A 318 -30.33 11.43 -4.65
C LYS A 318 -30.53 9.99 -4.19
N GLU A 319 -29.57 9.11 -4.46
CA GLU A 319 -29.65 7.70 -4.04
C GLU A 319 -29.30 7.54 -2.55
N TYR A 320 -28.29 8.26 -2.06
CA TYR A 320 -27.75 8.20 -0.70
C TYR A 320 -27.59 9.59 -0.06
N PRO A 321 -28.70 10.23 0.37
CA PRO A 321 -28.67 11.59 0.93
C PRO A 321 -27.73 11.78 2.12
N GLY A 322 -27.47 10.71 2.89
CA GLY A 322 -26.60 10.73 4.06
C GLY A 322 -25.12 11.00 3.75
N LEU A 323 -24.67 10.84 2.49
CA LEU A 323 -23.29 11.11 2.08
C LEU A 323 -23.01 12.61 1.90
N ARG A 324 -24.06 13.42 1.71
CA ARG A 324 -23.95 14.86 1.43
C ARG A 324 -23.12 15.59 2.48
N LYS A 325 -23.43 15.39 3.77
CA LYS A 325 -22.74 16.08 4.87
C LYS A 325 -21.22 15.92 4.83
N TYR A 326 -20.74 14.77 4.37
CA TYR A 326 -19.31 14.50 4.36
C TYR A 326 -18.61 15.09 3.13
N ILE A 327 -19.22 14.98 1.94
CA ILE A 327 -18.70 15.67 0.76
C ILE A 327 -18.72 17.17 0.97
N MET A 328 -19.81 17.74 1.50
CA MET A 328 -19.89 19.17 1.73
C MET A 328 -18.87 19.71 2.73
N ALA A 329 -18.46 18.88 3.70
CA ALA A 329 -17.40 19.23 4.65
C ALA A 329 -16.02 19.25 3.98
N MET A 330 -15.75 18.34 3.04
CA MET A 330 -14.46 18.25 2.34
C MET A 330 -14.38 19.11 1.08
N HIS A 331 -15.53 19.47 0.47
CA HIS A 331 -15.58 20.26 -0.75
C HIS A 331 -15.26 21.73 -0.44
N PRO A 332 -14.29 22.36 -1.15
CA PRO A 332 -13.98 23.77 -0.96
C PRO A 332 -15.21 24.67 -1.08
N ALA A 333 -15.22 25.78 -0.33
CA ALA A 333 -16.20 26.86 -0.47
C ALA A 333 -15.46 28.16 -0.82
N PRO A 334 -15.02 28.35 -2.08
CA PRO A 334 -14.30 29.55 -2.48
C PRO A 334 -15.14 30.81 -2.24
N VAL A 335 -14.53 31.90 -1.82
CA VAL A 335 -15.19 33.21 -1.71
C VAL A 335 -15.23 33.87 -3.08
N GLU A 336 -16.40 34.36 -3.48
CA GLU A 336 -16.59 34.99 -4.79
C GLU A 336 -15.71 36.24 -4.94
N GLY A 337 -14.85 36.24 -5.97
CA GLY A 337 -14.00 37.38 -6.33
C GLY A 337 -12.60 37.36 -5.71
N ASP A 338 -12.25 36.33 -4.94
CA ASP A 338 -10.92 36.23 -4.30
C ASP A 338 -9.77 35.96 -5.28
N CYS A 339 -10.08 35.51 -6.50
CA CYS A 339 -9.08 35.30 -7.55
C CYS A 339 -8.88 36.56 -8.40
N ASP A 340 -7.63 37.03 -8.49
CA ASP A 340 -7.26 38.19 -9.29
C ASP A 340 -7.09 37.81 -10.77
N THR A 341 -8.05 38.18 -11.60
CA THR A 341 -8.07 37.83 -13.03
C THR A 341 -6.98 38.48 -13.86
N GLU A 342 -6.35 39.55 -13.38
CA GLU A 342 -5.27 40.24 -14.10
C GLU A 342 -3.92 39.54 -13.90
N ASN A 343 -3.73 38.91 -12.74
CA ASN A 343 -2.47 38.30 -12.34
C ASN A 343 -2.50 36.76 -12.30
N GLU A 344 -3.69 36.15 -12.27
CA GLU A 344 -3.87 34.71 -12.05
C GLU A 344 -4.87 34.07 -13.02
N SER A 345 -4.72 32.74 -13.22
CA SER A 345 -5.71 31.95 -13.94
C SER A 345 -6.84 31.52 -13.02
N CYS A 346 -7.96 32.23 -13.08
CA CYS A 346 -9.12 31.98 -12.21
C CYS A 346 -10.03 30.81 -12.64
N ILE A 347 -9.59 29.97 -13.58
CA ILE A 347 -10.42 28.87 -14.08
C ILE A 347 -10.77 27.86 -12.97
N ARG A 348 -9.79 27.43 -12.16
CA ARG A 348 -10.03 26.49 -11.06
C ARG A 348 -10.91 27.08 -9.97
N HIS A 349 -10.73 28.37 -9.68
CA HIS A 349 -11.57 29.09 -8.72
C HIS A 349 -13.04 29.09 -9.18
N ARG A 350 -13.30 29.46 -10.43
CA ARG A 350 -14.65 29.47 -11.01
C ARG A 350 -15.27 28.07 -11.09
N LEU A 351 -14.49 27.06 -11.47
CA LEU A 351 -14.97 25.67 -11.52
C LEU A 351 -15.30 25.13 -10.12
N ALA A 352 -14.50 25.45 -9.10
CA ALA A 352 -14.78 25.07 -7.71
C ALA A 352 -16.02 25.78 -7.14
N MET A 353 -16.26 27.04 -7.52
CA MET A 353 -17.52 27.73 -7.18
C MET A 353 -18.72 27.07 -7.87
N LEU A 354 -18.59 26.72 -9.16
CA LEU A 354 -19.65 26.07 -9.91
C LEU A 354 -19.99 24.69 -9.33
N SER A 355 -18.99 23.85 -9.05
CA SER A 355 -19.21 22.53 -8.45
C SER A 355 -19.86 22.65 -7.06
N ARG A 356 -19.42 23.62 -6.24
CA ARG A 356 -20.07 23.91 -4.95
C ARG A 356 -21.53 24.30 -5.12
N ALA A 357 -21.84 25.17 -6.08
CA ALA A 357 -23.20 25.63 -6.34
C ALA A 357 -24.13 24.51 -6.84
N ILE A 358 -23.64 23.59 -7.66
CA ILE A 358 -24.40 22.40 -8.11
C ILE A 358 -24.80 21.52 -6.91
N LEU A 359 -23.90 21.39 -5.93
CA LEU A 359 -24.06 20.47 -4.79
C LEU A 359 -24.76 21.10 -3.58
N ASP A 360 -24.76 22.44 -3.48
CA ASP A 360 -25.21 23.21 -2.31
C ASP A 360 -26.23 24.29 -2.70
N PRO A 361 -27.54 24.06 -2.50
CA PRO A 361 -28.59 25.06 -2.74
C PRO A 361 -28.40 26.36 -1.95
N ASP A 362 -27.66 26.32 -0.84
CA ASP A 362 -27.42 27.45 0.04
C ASP A 362 -26.03 28.09 -0.22
N HIS A 363 -25.45 27.91 -1.41
CA HIS A 363 -24.08 28.34 -1.76
C HIS A 363 -23.80 29.85 -1.66
N GLY A 364 -24.82 30.72 -1.74
CA GLY A 364 -24.69 32.17 -1.52
C GLY A 364 -24.03 33.02 -2.61
N TYR A 365 -23.52 32.40 -3.68
CA TYR A 365 -22.93 33.10 -4.85
C TYR A 365 -23.94 33.94 -5.63
N LYS A 366 -23.46 35.04 -6.20
CA LYS A 366 -24.24 35.99 -7.01
C LYS A 366 -23.80 36.03 -8.48
N ASN A 367 -22.74 35.32 -8.82
CA ASN A 367 -22.20 35.26 -10.18
C ASN A 367 -23.27 34.80 -11.19
N GLU A 368 -23.65 35.66 -12.13
CA GLU A 368 -24.71 35.38 -13.11
C GLU A 368 -24.42 34.13 -13.96
N HIS A 369 -23.15 33.89 -14.31
CA HIS A 369 -22.75 32.73 -15.11
C HIS A 369 -22.79 31.43 -14.32
N ILE A 370 -22.64 31.46 -12.99
CA ILE A 370 -22.81 30.25 -12.18
C ILE A 370 -24.30 29.96 -12.04
N LEU A 371 -25.08 30.99 -11.71
CA LEU A 371 -26.54 30.89 -11.50
C LEU A 371 -27.32 30.46 -12.74
N GLU A 372 -26.79 30.68 -13.95
CA GLU A 372 -27.40 30.19 -15.18
C GLU A 372 -27.42 28.65 -15.28
N PHE A 373 -26.52 27.94 -14.60
CA PHE A 373 -26.31 26.50 -14.75
C PHE A 373 -26.62 25.65 -13.51
N VAL A 374 -27.16 26.23 -12.42
CA VAL A 374 -27.47 25.53 -11.15
C VAL A 374 -28.94 25.53 -10.77
#